data_AF-A0A9P6DSS3-F1
#
_entry.id   AF-A0A9P6DSS3-F1
#
_cell.length_a   1.000
_cell.length_b   1.000
_cell.length_c   1.000
_cell.angle_alpha   90.00
_cell.angle_beta   90.00
_cell.angle_gamma   90.00
#
_symmetry.space_group_name_H-M   'P 1'
#
loop_
_entity.id
_entity.type
_entity.pdbx_description
1 polymer ?
#
loop_
_entity_poly.entity_id
_entity_poly.type
_entity_poly.pdbx_seq_one_letter_code
_entity_poly.pdbx_strand_id
1 'polypeptide(L)'
;MLEHKRITAKRNYHKVIFGQWQMKTWYFSPYPLGVDDHTASASLRMISGAAPSNHASRTTDSAGENSMDPRPPTRPHVRTADILAGGLNNKDNEDVTLWVCDKCFKYMKEGASWELHVRNCNMLHPPGRKVYQRGAHTIWEVDGALQKLYCQNLSLFGKFFIDVKTLFYDCESFMFYVLTDAESRRDHVLGFFSKEKASYDDYNLACIVILPPYQKKGYGMLLIEFSYELSRNSPRFGTPERPLSDLGLRSYVTYWISVLVRFFRKVLTVTPHEATEAGNDVADPGRLLVRKKKRAKGFDGEVPEVLSDVPQGSYIALVEEPTFGSLRTTHTTISPIDGSATTHLSVRCTLLDIAKATNIRPDDVAFALRECGFLQHVKTGDGVEQETMVISREMVERIAKERNVKRMCLDVAHILL
;
A
#
# COMPACT_ATOMS: atom_id res chain seq x y z
N MET A 1 22.53 6.36 7.62
CA MET A 1 21.19 7.00 7.67
C MET A 1 21.24 8.53 7.45
N LEU A 2 22.12 9.28 8.14
CA LEU A 2 22.27 10.74 7.93
C LEU A 2 22.72 11.11 6.51
N GLU A 3 23.63 10.33 5.92
CA GLU A 3 24.18 10.58 4.58
C GLU A 3 23.15 10.30 3.47
N HIS A 4 22.35 9.23 3.60
CA HIS A 4 21.20 8.97 2.72
C HIS A 4 20.18 10.11 2.78
N LYS A 5 19.86 10.63 3.97
CA LYS A 5 18.98 11.80 4.13
C LYS A 5 19.55 13.06 3.47
N ARG A 6 20.86 13.27 3.50
CA ARG A 6 21.52 14.42 2.84
C ARG A 6 21.45 14.34 1.32
N ILE A 7 21.62 13.13 0.75
CA ILE A 7 21.53 12.90 -0.69
C ILE A 7 20.07 12.97 -1.16
N THR A 8 19.11 12.39 -0.42
CA THR A 8 17.69 12.45 -0.81
C THR A 8 17.06 13.83 -0.63
N ALA A 9 17.61 14.67 0.25
CA ALA A 9 17.14 16.04 0.48
C ALA A 9 17.32 16.96 -0.75
N LYS A 10 18.31 16.69 -1.61
CA LYS A 10 18.53 17.49 -2.83
C LYS A 10 17.92 16.80 -4.04
N ARG A 11 16.82 17.35 -4.52
CA ARG A 11 16.12 16.88 -5.73
C ARG A 11 16.99 17.11 -6.96
N ASN A 12 17.14 16.08 -7.80
CA ASN A 12 17.88 16.17 -9.07
C ASN A 12 17.02 16.68 -10.23
N TYR A 13 15.72 16.36 -10.22
CA TYR A 13 14.72 16.97 -11.10
C TYR A 13 13.74 17.75 -10.24
N HIS A 14 13.35 18.95 -10.66
CA HIS A 14 12.39 19.79 -9.94
C HIS A 14 10.95 19.48 -10.36
N LYS A 15 10.77 19.12 -11.64
CA LYS A 15 9.49 18.83 -12.29
C LYS A 15 9.60 17.53 -13.10
N VAL A 16 8.50 16.83 -13.21
CA VAL A 16 8.33 15.70 -14.13
C VAL A 16 7.05 15.87 -14.94
N ILE A 17 7.14 15.69 -16.25
CA ILE A 17 6.01 15.66 -17.18
C ILE A 17 5.59 14.21 -17.36
N PHE A 18 4.32 13.92 -17.09
CA PHE A 18 3.73 12.59 -17.14
C PHE A 18 2.33 12.65 -17.73
N GLY A 19 2.21 12.33 -19.02
CA GLY A 19 0.97 12.52 -19.78
C GLY A 19 0.56 14.00 -19.76
N GLN A 20 -0.65 14.29 -19.29
CA GLN A 20 -1.16 15.67 -19.15
C GLN A 20 -0.68 16.38 -17.87
N TRP A 21 0.05 15.69 -16.99
CA TRP A 21 0.42 16.23 -15.68
C TRP A 21 1.84 16.77 -15.66
N GLN A 22 2.00 17.97 -15.10
CA GLN A 22 3.26 18.49 -14.64
C GLN A 22 3.31 18.40 -13.11
N MET A 23 4.20 17.58 -12.57
CA MET A 23 4.29 17.32 -11.13
C MET A 23 5.60 17.83 -10.55
N LYS A 24 5.52 18.48 -9.39
CA LYS A 24 6.70 18.80 -8.58
C LYS A 24 7.17 17.53 -7.87
N THR A 25 8.45 17.19 -8.04
CA THR A 25 9.08 16.05 -7.35
C THR A 25 9.33 16.38 -5.88
N TRP A 26 9.29 15.35 -5.03
CA TRP A 26 9.49 15.51 -3.58
C TRP A 26 10.90 15.10 -3.15
N TYR A 27 11.43 14.04 -3.76
CA TYR A 27 12.71 13.44 -3.40
C TYR A 27 13.61 13.25 -4.62
N PHE A 28 14.90 13.06 -4.35
CA PHE A 28 15.85 12.55 -5.34
C PHE A 28 15.42 11.18 -5.88
N SER A 29 15.58 10.98 -7.20
CA SER A 29 15.46 9.67 -7.86
C SER A 29 16.65 9.43 -8.80
N PRO A 30 17.34 8.28 -8.71
CA PRO A 30 18.64 8.07 -9.38
C PRO A 30 18.49 7.70 -10.86
N TYR A 31 17.87 8.54 -11.69
CA TYR A 31 17.86 8.32 -13.13
C TYR A 31 19.29 8.38 -13.70
N PRO A 32 19.67 7.49 -14.65
CA PRO A 32 21.04 7.42 -15.19
C PRO A 32 21.39 8.56 -16.16
N LEU A 33 20.60 9.62 -16.20
CA LEU A 33 20.68 10.71 -17.15
C LEU A 33 21.60 11.84 -16.64
N GLY A 34 22.90 11.60 -16.41
CA GLY A 34 23.69 12.63 -15.72
C GLY A 34 25.21 12.57 -15.62
N VAL A 35 25.92 11.77 -16.41
CA VAL A 35 27.38 11.93 -16.60
C VAL A 35 27.71 11.50 -18.02
N ASP A 36 28.59 12.23 -18.70
CA ASP A 36 29.02 11.97 -20.08
C ASP A 36 29.17 10.46 -20.37
N ASP A 37 28.71 10.02 -21.54
CA ASP A 37 28.51 8.60 -21.94
C ASP A 37 29.69 7.64 -21.64
N HIS A 38 30.89 8.18 -21.41
CA HIS A 38 32.07 7.40 -21.06
C HIS A 38 32.13 6.94 -19.59
N THR A 39 31.53 7.65 -18.63
CA THR A 39 31.55 7.27 -17.20
C THR A 39 30.30 6.51 -16.75
N ALA A 40 29.17 6.67 -17.44
CA ALA A 40 27.94 5.93 -17.15
C ALA A 40 28.11 4.40 -17.30
N SER A 41 28.90 3.95 -18.29
CA SER A 41 29.16 2.52 -18.50
C SER A 41 30.01 1.89 -17.37
N ALA A 42 30.88 2.66 -16.73
CA ALA A 42 31.70 2.21 -15.61
C ALA A 42 30.87 2.12 -14.32
N SER A 43 29.97 3.09 -14.10
CA SER A 43 29.06 3.11 -12.95
C SER A 43 28.03 1.98 -12.99
N LEU A 44 27.49 1.65 -14.17
CA LEU A 44 26.53 0.55 -14.34
C LEU A 44 27.16 -0.84 -14.11
N ARG A 45 28.44 -1.00 -14.47
CA ARG A 45 29.21 -2.24 -14.25
C ARG A 45 29.59 -2.46 -12.78
N MET A 46 29.81 -1.39 -12.02
CA MET A 46 30.12 -1.45 -10.59
C MET A 46 28.89 -1.75 -9.71
N ILE A 47 27.69 -1.39 -10.16
CA ILE A 47 26.43 -1.61 -9.42
C ILE A 47 25.86 -3.02 -9.69
N SER A 48 26.17 -3.62 -10.83
CA SER A 48 25.63 -4.93 -11.25
C SER A 48 26.42 -6.16 -10.80
N GLY A 49 27.50 -6.00 -10.02
CA GLY A 49 28.21 -7.12 -9.39
C GLY A 49 28.86 -8.15 -10.32
N ALA A 50 29.06 -7.85 -11.60
CA ALA A 50 29.66 -8.79 -12.54
C ALA A 50 31.20 -8.80 -12.45
N ALA A 51 31.77 -9.92 -12.02
CA ALA A 51 33.22 -10.15 -12.00
C ALA A 51 33.77 -10.33 -13.43
N PRO A 52 34.94 -9.76 -13.78
CA PRO A 52 35.54 -9.97 -15.09
C PRO A 52 36.17 -11.37 -15.19
N SER A 53 35.77 -12.12 -16.21
CA SER A 53 36.47 -13.32 -16.65
C SER A 53 37.81 -12.95 -17.30
N ASN A 54 38.92 -13.33 -16.68
CA ASN A 54 40.26 -13.15 -17.23
C ASN A 54 40.51 -14.12 -18.39
N HIS A 55 40.50 -13.62 -19.63
CA HIS A 55 41.27 -14.20 -20.71
C HIS A 55 42.48 -13.31 -20.98
N ALA A 56 43.66 -13.74 -20.54
CA ALA A 56 44.93 -13.12 -20.86
C ALA A 56 45.63 -13.93 -21.96
N SER A 57 45.83 -13.30 -23.13
CA SER A 57 46.77 -13.77 -24.14
C SER A 57 48.17 -13.20 -23.85
N ARG A 58 49.17 -14.09 -23.87
CA ARG A 58 50.61 -13.80 -23.79
C ARG A 58 51.08 -12.88 -24.92
N THR A 59 51.96 -11.94 -24.61
CA THR A 59 53.18 -11.64 -25.39
C THR A 59 54.27 -11.03 -24.49
N THR A 60 55.51 -11.34 -24.84
CA THR A 60 56.80 -11.12 -24.20
C THR A 60 57.39 -9.73 -24.48
N ASP A 61 58.20 -9.17 -23.57
CA ASP A 61 59.64 -8.88 -23.76
C ASP A 61 60.24 -7.90 -22.73
N SER A 62 61.57 -7.88 -22.71
CA SER A 62 62.57 -7.67 -21.65
C SER A 62 63.07 -6.24 -21.33
N ALA A 63 63.48 -6.07 -20.07
CA ALA A 63 64.68 -5.39 -19.47
C ALA A 63 65.08 -3.93 -19.78
N GLY A 64 65.39 -3.15 -18.70
CA GLY A 64 66.27 -1.97 -18.76
C GLY A 64 66.09 -0.88 -17.67
N GLU A 65 66.93 -0.94 -16.62
CA GLU A 65 67.58 0.10 -15.78
C GLU A 65 66.90 1.38 -15.18
N ASN A 66 67.43 1.71 -13.99
CA ASN A 66 67.15 2.79 -13.03
C ASN A 66 67.11 4.24 -13.55
N SER A 67 66.14 5.06 -13.08
CA SER A 67 66.43 6.30 -12.31
C SER A 67 65.16 7.02 -11.80
N MET A 68 65.29 7.54 -10.57
CA MET A 68 64.62 8.70 -9.95
C MET A 68 63.08 8.83 -9.97
N ASP A 69 62.53 8.69 -8.76
CA ASP A 69 61.21 9.10 -8.28
C ASP A 69 60.78 10.51 -8.76
N PRO A 70 59.50 10.69 -9.11
CA PRO A 70 58.70 11.52 -8.21
C PRO A 70 57.34 10.87 -7.90
N ARG A 71 57.01 10.84 -6.59
CA ARG A 71 55.72 10.42 -6.04
C ARG A 71 54.53 10.88 -6.89
N PRO A 72 53.62 9.98 -7.33
CA PRO A 72 52.32 10.40 -7.80
C PRO A 72 51.46 10.83 -6.60
N PRO A 73 50.56 11.81 -6.77
CA PRO A 73 49.75 12.33 -5.69
C PRO A 73 48.84 11.24 -5.14
N THR A 74 48.70 11.19 -3.81
CA THR A 74 47.70 10.38 -3.12
C THR A 74 46.32 10.65 -3.72
N ARG A 75 45.81 9.72 -4.52
CA ARG A 75 44.42 9.76 -5.00
C ARG A 75 43.52 9.74 -3.76
N PRO A 76 42.64 10.73 -3.56
CA PRO A 76 41.65 10.61 -2.52
C PRO A 76 40.78 9.39 -2.85
N HIS A 77 40.54 8.53 -1.86
CA HIS A 77 39.46 7.55 -1.93
C HIS A 77 38.15 8.33 -2.08
N VAL A 78 37.74 8.58 -3.33
CA VAL A 78 36.43 9.16 -3.65
C VAL A 78 35.39 8.11 -3.26
N ARG A 79 34.55 8.42 -2.28
CA ARG A 79 33.51 7.50 -1.83
C ARG A 79 32.48 7.37 -2.95
N THR A 80 31.85 6.20 -3.09
CA THR A 80 30.75 5.98 -4.04
C THR A 80 29.64 7.05 -3.93
N ALA A 81 29.47 7.62 -2.73
CA ALA A 81 28.57 8.75 -2.45
C ALA A 81 28.98 10.05 -3.18
N ASP A 82 30.27 10.32 -3.37
CA ASP A 82 30.79 11.52 -4.01
C ASP A 82 30.63 11.47 -5.54
N ILE A 83 30.63 10.28 -6.14
CA ILE A 83 30.37 10.07 -7.57
C ILE A 83 28.88 10.25 -7.89
N LEU A 84 27.99 9.78 -7.00
CA LEU A 84 26.55 10.04 -7.07
C LEU A 84 26.19 11.51 -6.82
N ALA A 85 27.06 12.25 -6.11
CA ALA A 85 26.95 13.68 -5.85
C ALA A 85 27.70 14.55 -6.88
N GLY A 86 28.27 13.96 -7.94
CA GLY A 86 29.17 14.60 -8.91
C GLY A 86 28.55 15.62 -9.88
N GLY A 87 27.63 16.45 -9.41
CA GLY A 87 27.05 17.59 -10.15
C GLY A 87 26.72 18.79 -9.26
N LEU A 88 27.27 18.83 -8.04
CA LEU A 88 26.99 19.89 -7.07
C LEU A 88 27.86 21.13 -7.33
N ASN A 89 27.69 21.82 -8.46
CA ASN A 89 28.17 23.21 -8.60
C ASN A 89 27.52 24.04 -9.74
N ASN A 90 26.32 23.71 -10.21
CA ASN A 90 25.54 24.66 -11.02
C ASN A 90 24.52 25.39 -10.13
N LYS A 91 24.82 26.65 -9.81
CA LYS A 91 23.96 27.57 -9.05
C LYS A 91 22.75 28.10 -9.84
N ASP A 92 22.53 27.66 -11.09
CA ASP A 92 21.49 28.21 -11.98
C ASP A 92 20.40 27.20 -12.44
N ASN A 93 20.30 26.00 -11.86
CA ASN A 93 19.46 24.92 -12.44
C ASN A 93 18.12 24.67 -11.69
N GLU A 94 17.36 25.73 -11.42
CA GLU A 94 16.07 25.64 -10.70
C GLU A 94 14.94 24.92 -11.48
N ASP A 95 15.14 24.57 -12.76
CA ASP A 95 14.06 24.09 -13.65
C ASP A 95 14.34 22.77 -14.40
N VAL A 96 15.24 21.92 -13.92
CA VAL A 96 15.49 20.61 -14.57
C VAL A 96 14.21 19.77 -14.57
N THR A 97 13.71 19.49 -15.77
CA THR A 97 12.45 18.77 -16.03
C THR A 97 12.73 17.43 -16.70
N LEU A 98 12.11 16.36 -16.21
CA LEU A 98 12.16 15.03 -16.82
C LEU A 98 10.86 14.74 -17.57
N TRP A 99 10.94 14.14 -18.75
CA TRP A 99 9.78 13.74 -19.54
C TRP A 99 9.58 12.24 -19.44
N VAL A 100 8.41 11.78 -18.99
CA VAL A 100 8.13 10.37 -18.76
C VAL A 100 6.86 9.96 -19.50
N CYS A 101 6.92 8.85 -20.23
CA CYS A 101 5.76 8.26 -20.88
C CYS A 101 4.75 7.76 -19.85
N ASP A 102 3.48 8.18 -19.96
CA ASP A 102 2.40 7.77 -19.07
C ASP A 102 1.91 6.33 -19.28
N LYS A 103 2.38 5.68 -20.35
CA LYS A 103 2.08 4.28 -20.67
C LYS A 103 3.13 3.33 -20.11
N CYS A 104 4.40 3.52 -20.49
CA CYS A 104 5.49 2.57 -20.21
C CYS A 104 6.57 3.08 -19.24
N PHE A 105 6.39 4.29 -18.68
CA PHE A 105 7.33 4.95 -17.78
C PHE A 105 8.73 5.22 -18.37
N LYS A 106 8.94 5.04 -19.68
CA LYS A 106 10.19 5.42 -20.34
C LYS A 106 10.44 6.91 -20.13
N TYR A 107 11.65 7.26 -19.72
CA TYR A 107 12.07 8.61 -19.40
C TYR A 107 13.00 9.20 -20.47
N MET A 108 12.92 10.50 -20.70
CA MET A 108 13.68 11.28 -21.69
C MET A 108 14.04 12.65 -21.12
N LYS A 109 15.15 13.23 -21.59
CA LYS A 109 15.61 14.57 -21.21
C LYS A 109 14.89 15.66 -22.02
N GLU A 110 14.64 15.42 -23.30
CA GLU A 110 14.05 16.39 -24.22
C GLU A 110 12.57 16.07 -24.53
N GLY A 111 11.75 17.12 -24.63
CA GLY A 111 10.32 17.00 -24.96
C GLY A 111 10.05 16.42 -26.35
N ALA A 112 10.85 16.79 -27.36
CA ALA A 112 10.69 16.28 -28.73
C ALA A 112 10.85 14.75 -28.81
N SER A 113 11.84 14.19 -28.09
CA SER A 113 12.05 12.75 -27.97
C SER A 113 10.85 12.06 -27.31
N TRP A 114 10.27 12.70 -26.28
CA TRP A 114 9.08 12.22 -25.60
C TRP A 114 7.84 12.23 -26.48
N GLU A 115 7.59 13.32 -27.23
CA GLU A 115 6.46 13.39 -28.16
C GLU A 115 6.52 12.31 -29.23
N LEU A 116 7.70 12.09 -29.83
CA LEU A 116 7.91 11.03 -30.80
C LEU A 116 7.66 9.66 -30.18
N HIS A 117 8.16 9.43 -28.97
CA HIS A 117 7.94 8.17 -28.27
C HIS A 117 6.46 7.92 -27.96
N VAL A 118 5.74 8.92 -27.43
CA VAL A 118 4.32 8.78 -27.09
C VAL A 118 3.47 8.43 -28.31
N ARG A 119 3.76 9.01 -29.48
CA ARG A 119 3.08 8.69 -30.75
C ARG A 119 3.28 7.24 -31.20
N ASN A 120 4.46 6.67 -30.91
CA ASN A 120 4.83 5.32 -31.32
C ASN A 120 4.64 4.26 -30.22
N CYS A 121 4.27 4.67 -29.00
CA CYS A 121 4.16 3.77 -27.85
C CYS A 121 2.85 2.98 -27.89
N ASN A 122 2.99 1.69 -28.18
CA ASN A 122 1.88 0.74 -28.30
C ASN A 122 1.36 0.19 -26.96
N MET A 123 1.95 0.59 -25.83
CA MET A 123 1.47 0.17 -24.52
C MET A 123 0.17 0.90 -24.19
N LEU A 124 -0.86 0.14 -23.81
CA LEU A 124 -2.20 0.63 -23.48
C LEU A 124 -2.60 0.35 -22.03
N HIS A 125 -1.94 -0.60 -21.37
CA HIS A 125 -2.15 -0.95 -19.98
C HIS A 125 -0.84 -1.51 -19.39
N PRO A 126 -0.72 -1.64 -18.05
CA PRO A 126 0.42 -2.29 -17.42
C PRO A 126 0.64 -3.71 -17.96
N PRO A 127 1.89 -4.15 -18.19
CA PRO A 127 2.20 -5.44 -18.81
C PRO A 127 2.07 -6.60 -17.80
N GLY A 128 0.84 -6.92 -17.39
CA GLY A 128 0.59 -7.96 -16.39
C GLY A 128 -0.81 -8.55 -16.53
N ARG A 129 -1.25 -9.26 -15.49
CA ARG A 129 -2.62 -9.80 -15.43
C ARG A 129 -3.50 -8.92 -14.54
N LYS A 130 -4.79 -8.84 -14.86
CA LYS A 130 -5.76 -8.19 -13.97
C LYS A 130 -6.02 -9.09 -12.77
N VAL A 131 -6.01 -8.52 -11.57
CA VAL A 131 -6.28 -9.23 -10.31
C VAL A 131 -7.46 -8.63 -9.53
N TYR A 132 -7.94 -7.46 -9.98
CA TYR A 132 -9.15 -6.83 -9.50
C TYR A 132 -9.70 -5.90 -10.58
N GLN A 133 -11.01 -5.87 -10.78
CA GLN A 133 -11.65 -4.93 -11.70
C GLN A 133 -13.07 -4.56 -11.23
N ARG A 134 -13.28 -3.30 -10.83
CA ARG A 134 -14.61 -2.76 -10.50
C ARG A 134 -14.86 -1.47 -11.27
N GLY A 135 -15.83 -1.49 -12.18
CA GLY A 135 -16.09 -0.37 -13.07
C GLY A 135 -14.84 -0.02 -13.88
N ALA A 136 -14.39 1.23 -13.79
CA ALA A 136 -13.19 1.71 -14.47
C ALA A 136 -11.87 1.39 -13.72
N HIS A 137 -11.92 1.06 -12.42
CA HIS A 137 -10.71 0.80 -11.63
C HIS A 137 -10.23 -0.64 -11.79
N THR A 138 -8.97 -0.80 -12.21
CA THR A 138 -8.34 -2.11 -12.40
C THR A 138 -6.99 -2.17 -11.67
N ILE A 139 -6.74 -3.25 -10.92
CA ILE A 139 -5.40 -3.54 -10.36
C ILE A 139 -4.75 -4.62 -11.23
N TRP A 140 -3.57 -4.29 -11.73
CA TRP A 140 -2.73 -5.16 -12.54
C TRP A 140 -1.59 -5.73 -11.70
N GLU A 141 -1.43 -7.05 -11.69
CA GLU A 141 -0.27 -7.73 -11.11
C GLU A 141 0.80 -7.89 -12.20
N VAL A 142 1.96 -7.28 -11.96
CA VAL A 142 3.11 -7.23 -12.87
C VAL A 142 4.31 -7.85 -12.17
N ASP A 143 4.84 -8.92 -12.76
CA ASP A 143 6.03 -9.60 -12.25
C ASP A 143 7.31 -8.84 -12.66
N GLY A 144 8.09 -8.39 -11.68
CA GLY A 144 9.34 -7.67 -11.91
C GLY A 144 10.45 -8.49 -12.57
N ALA A 145 10.42 -9.82 -12.48
CA ALA A 145 11.35 -10.71 -13.20
C ALA A 145 10.98 -10.84 -14.69
N LEU A 146 9.69 -10.79 -15.03
CA LEU A 146 9.21 -10.87 -16.41
C LEU A 146 9.24 -9.51 -17.11
N GLN A 147 8.95 -8.42 -16.38
CA GLN A 147 8.81 -7.07 -16.92
C GLN A 147 9.85 -6.10 -16.35
N LYS A 148 11.13 -6.51 -16.38
CA LYS A 148 12.25 -5.82 -15.73
C LYS A 148 12.29 -4.32 -16.01
N LEU A 149 12.29 -3.94 -17.30
CA LEU A 149 12.39 -2.54 -17.71
C LEU A 149 11.21 -1.69 -17.24
N TYR A 150 9.99 -2.22 -17.33
CA TYR A 150 8.79 -1.51 -16.88
C TYR A 150 8.84 -1.29 -15.36
N CYS A 151 9.16 -2.33 -14.58
CA CYS A 151 9.22 -2.25 -13.13
C CYS A 151 10.36 -1.37 -12.60
N GLN A 152 11.50 -1.35 -13.29
CA GLN A 152 12.60 -0.41 -13.01
C GLN A 152 12.17 1.04 -13.25
N ASN A 153 11.59 1.32 -14.42
CA ASN A 153 11.10 2.66 -14.75
C ASN A 153 10.02 3.12 -13.77
N LEU A 154 9.07 2.24 -13.42
CA LEU A 154 8.03 2.50 -12.43
C LEU A 154 8.64 2.76 -11.05
N SER A 155 9.67 2.01 -10.65
CA SER A 155 10.36 2.19 -9.38
C SER A 155 11.13 3.51 -9.29
N LEU A 156 11.85 3.88 -10.35
CA LEU A 156 12.52 5.19 -10.47
C LEU A 156 11.50 6.33 -10.42
N PHE A 157 10.36 6.17 -11.07
CA PHE A 157 9.29 7.15 -11.04
C PHE A 157 8.67 7.28 -9.64
N GLY A 158 8.33 6.17 -9.00
CA GLY A 158 7.81 6.15 -7.62
C GLY A 158 8.78 6.77 -6.61
N LYS A 159 10.10 6.62 -6.81
CA LYS A 159 11.13 7.20 -5.94
C LYS A 159 11.08 8.73 -5.86
N PHE A 160 10.50 9.43 -6.84
CA PHE A 160 10.26 10.88 -6.74
C PHE A 160 9.30 11.27 -5.60
N PHE A 161 8.45 10.34 -5.16
CA PHE A 161 7.38 10.58 -4.19
C PHE A 161 7.49 9.67 -2.96
N ILE A 162 8.54 8.84 -2.89
CA ILE A 162 8.87 7.97 -1.75
C ILE A 162 10.25 8.35 -1.22
N ASP A 163 10.33 8.71 0.06
CA ASP A 163 11.59 9.09 0.70
C ASP A 163 12.54 7.89 0.80
N VAL A 164 12.05 6.81 1.42
CA VAL A 164 12.80 5.58 1.68
C VAL A 164 12.36 4.52 0.67
N LYS A 165 13.14 4.40 -0.41
CA LYS A 165 13.08 3.28 -1.35
C LYS A 165 14.51 2.98 -1.81
N THR A 166 15.00 1.82 -1.40
CA THR A 166 16.39 1.38 -1.59
C THR A 166 16.58 0.57 -2.87
N LEU A 167 15.55 -0.18 -3.28
CA LEU A 167 15.58 -1.04 -4.46
C LEU A 167 14.75 -0.42 -5.59
N PHE A 168 15.44 -0.01 -6.65
CA PHE A 168 14.86 0.57 -7.87
C PHE A 168 15.43 -0.02 -9.17
N TYR A 169 16.56 -0.73 -9.11
CA TYR A 169 17.12 -1.48 -10.24
C TYR A 169 16.84 -2.99 -10.14
N ASP A 170 17.01 -3.57 -8.95
CA ASP A 170 16.80 -5.00 -8.71
C ASP A 170 15.33 -5.30 -8.39
N CYS A 171 14.49 -5.29 -9.44
CA CYS A 171 13.04 -5.48 -9.31
C CYS A 171 12.59 -6.95 -9.42
N GLU A 172 13.50 -7.90 -9.70
CA GLU A 172 13.15 -9.29 -10.03
C GLU A 172 12.49 -10.06 -8.88
N SER A 173 12.85 -9.70 -7.65
CA SER A 173 12.32 -10.27 -6.41
C SER A 173 10.97 -9.67 -6.00
N PHE A 174 10.37 -8.80 -6.81
CA PHE A 174 9.14 -8.08 -6.48
C PHE A 174 7.99 -8.38 -7.45
N MET A 175 6.80 -8.45 -6.87
CA MET A 175 5.53 -8.26 -7.57
C MET A 175 5.09 -6.80 -7.44
N PHE A 176 4.56 -6.23 -8.51
CA PHE A 176 4.01 -4.88 -8.53
C PHE A 176 2.50 -4.95 -8.78
N TYR A 177 1.74 -4.23 -7.99
CA TYR A 177 0.28 -4.12 -8.10
C TYR A 177 -0.07 -2.69 -8.50
N VAL A 178 -0.36 -2.51 -9.78
CA VAL A 178 -0.55 -1.20 -10.42
C VAL A 178 -2.03 -0.90 -10.53
N LEU A 179 -2.48 0.13 -9.81
CA LEU A 179 -3.85 0.62 -9.92
C LEU A 179 -3.95 1.56 -11.12
N THR A 180 -4.96 1.30 -11.94
CA THR A 180 -5.30 2.07 -13.12
C THR A 180 -6.76 2.46 -13.12
N ASP A 181 -7.07 3.48 -13.90
CA ASP A 181 -8.43 3.87 -14.23
C ASP A 181 -8.60 3.85 -15.76
N ALA A 182 -9.67 3.20 -16.20
CA ALA A 182 -9.91 2.90 -17.60
C ALA A 182 -10.40 4.16 -18.33
N GLU A 183 -9.66 4.57 -19.34
CA GLU A 183 -10.05 5.58 -20.32
C GLU A 183 -10.39 4.86 -21.64
N SER A 184 -11.18 5.49 -22.52
CA SER A 184 -11.78 4.90 -23.75
C SER A 184 -10.92 3.93 -24.58
N ARG A 185 -9.58 4.04 -24.56
CA ARG A 185 -8.65 3.15 -25.28
C ARG A 185 -7.42 2.72 -24.48
N ARG A 186 -7.30 3.09 -23.20
CA ARG A 186 -6.10 2.83 -22.39
C ARG A 186 -6.39 2.91 -20.90
N ASP A 187 -5.54 2.28 -20.11
CA ASP A 187 -5.57 2.31 -18.66
C ASP A 187 -4.50 3.28 -18.15
N HIS A 188 -4.94 4.34 -17.46
CA HIS A 188 -4.02 5.33 -16.92
C HIS A 188 -3.61 4.98 -15.49
N VAL A 189 -2.31 5.02 -15.20
CA VAL A 189 -1.81 4.64 -13.88
C VAL A 189 -2.12 5.71 -12.83
N LEU A 190 -2.74 5.28 -11.74
CA LEU A 190 -3.09 6.11 -10.58
C LEU A 190 -2.08 5.99 -9.43
N GLY A 191 -1.46 4.83 -9.30
CA GLY A 191 -0.55 4.48 -8.22
C GLY A 191 -0.22 3.00 -8.24
N PHE A 192 0.67 2.57 -7.34
CA PHE A 192 1.01 1.18 -7.20
C PHE A 192 1.51 0.86 -5.80
N PHE A 193 1.56 -0.43 -5.48
CA PHE A 193 2.44 -0.93 -4.44
C PHE A 193 3.31 -2.07 -4.95
N SER A 194 4.43 -2.32 -4.28
CA SER A 194 5.29 -3.49 -4.52
C SER A 194 5.27 -4.42 -3.32
N LYS A 195 5.44 -5.71 -3.57
CA LYS A 195 5.51 -6.78 -2.56
C LYS A 195 6.68 -7.70 -2.91
N GLU A 196 7.51 -8.04 -1.94
CA GLU A 196 8.55 -9.05 -2.12
C GLU A 196 7.92 -10.41 -2.36
N LYS A 197 8.44 -11.17 -3.34
CA LYS A 197 8.01 -12.55 -3.60
C LYS A 197 8.33 -13.46 -2.41
N ALA A 198 9.47 -13.23 -1.77
CA ALA A 198 9.91 -13.90 -0.56
C ALA A 198 10.38 -12.85 0.44
N SER A 199 9.53 -12.52 1.42
CA SER A 199 9.86 -11.59 2.49
C SER A 199 10.29 -12.36 3.75
N TYR A 200 11.46 -12.02 4.29
CA TYR A 200 11.99 -12.64 5.51
C TYR A 200 11.19 -12.22 6.75
N ASP A 201 10.78 -10.96 6.80
CA ASP A 201 10.02 -10.36 7.91
C ASP A 201 8.49 -10.42 7.68
N ASP A 202 8.04 -11.15 6.66
CA ASP A 202 6.63 -11.35 6.31
C ASP A 202 5.86 -10.07 5.92
N TYR A 203 6.53 -9.12 5.27
CA TYR A 203 5.84 -7.91 4.80
C TYR A 203 4.90 -8.23 3.63
N ASN A 204 3.64 -7.80 3.74
CA ASN A 204 2.67 -7.91 2.65
C ASN A 204 2.74 -6.73 1.68
N LEU A 205 3.49 -5.70 2.02
CA LEU A 205 3.69 -4.50 1.22
C LEU A 205 5.06 -3.88 1.54
N ALA A 206 5.87 -3.67 0.51
CA ALA A 206 7.20 -3.04 0.62
C ALA A 206 7.11 -1.52 0.43
N CYS A 207 6.61 -1.08 -0.72
CA CYS A 207 6.43 0.35 -1.03
C CYS A 207 5.04 0.60 -1.58
N ILE A 208 4.44 1.75 -1.27
CA ILE A 208 3.15 2.18 -1.81
C ILE A 208 3.21 3.65 -2.19
N VAL A 209 2.62 3.99 -3.32
CA VAL A 209 2.47 5.37 -3.76
C VAL A 209 1.20 5.56 -4.58
N ILE A 210 0.47 6.63 -4.28
CA ILE A 210 -0.55 7.19 -5.17
C ILE A 210 0.04 8.44 -5.80
N LEU A 211 -0.03 8.55 -7.13
CA LEU A 211 0.55 9.69 -7.83
C LEU A 211 -0.11 10.99 -7.34
N PRO A 212 0.65 12.09 -7.18
CA PRO A 212 0.16 13.32 -6.55
C PRO A 212 -1.22 13.82 -7.00
N PRO A 213 -1.57 13.83 -8.32
CA PRO A 213 -2.88 14.30 -8.80
C PRO A 213 -4.09 13.46 -8.34
N TYR A 214 -3.82 12.24 -7.85
CA TYR A 214 -4.84 11.26 -7.49
C TYR A 214 -4.90 10.98 -5.98
N GLN A 215 -4.09 11.68 -5.18
CA GLN A 215 -4.11 11.54 -3.72
C GLN A 215 -5.43 12.04 -3.11
N LYS A 216 -5.75 11.53 -1.91
CA LYS A 216 -6.98 11.87 -1.14
C LYS A 216 -8.30 11.48 -1.83
N LYS A 217 -8.28 10.62 -2.85
CA LYS A 217 -9.47 10.11 -3.56
C LYS A 217 -9.87 8.67 -3.18
N GLY A 218 -9.25 8.10 -2.14
CA GLY A 218 -9.55 6.73 -1.66
C GLY A 218 -8.68 5.62 -2.28
N TYR A 219 -7.96 5.89 -3.37
CA TYR A 219 -7.11 4.91 -4.06
C TYR A 219 -6.02 4.28 -3.19
N GLY A 220 -5.44 5.04 -2.26
CA GLY A 220 -4.46 4.49 -1.31
C GLY A 220 -5.09 3.49 -0.35
N MET A 221 -6.34 3.73 0.07
CA MET A 221 -7.09 2.79 0.92
C MET A 221 -7.42 1.52 0.15
N LEU A 222 -7.85 1.63 -1.11
CA LEU A 222 -8.10 0.48 -1.99
C LEU A 222 -6.85 -0.41 -2.13
N LEU A 223 -5.67 0.17 -2.37
CA LEU A 223 -4.43 -0.59 -2.48
C LEU A 223 -4.00 -1.26 -1.15
N ILE A 224 -4.21 -0.58 -0.01
CA ILE A 224 -3.96 -1.17 1.31
C ILE A 224 -4.93 -2.34 1.57
N GLU A 225 -6.22 -2.16 1.34
CA GLU A 225 -7.23 -3.22 1.50
C GLU A 225 -6.90 -4.42 0.61
N PHE A 226 -6.50 -4.18 -0.65
CA PHE A 226 -6.07 -5.25 -1.55
C PHE A 226 -4.80 -5.98 -1.08
N SER A 227 -3.83 -5.28 -0.48
CA SER A 227 -2.60 -5.94 0.02
C SER A 227 -2.86 -6.89 1.19
N TYR A 228 -3.85 -6.59 2.03
CA TYR A 228 -4.30 -7.50 3.10
C TYR A 228 -5.09 -8.68 2.55
N GLU A 229 -5.88 -8.47 1.50
CA GLU A 229 -6.62 -9.52 0.82
C GLU A 229 -5.68 -10.55 0.17
N LEU A 230 -4.56 -10.11 -0.41
CA LEU A 230 -3.51 -11.02 -0.90
C LEU A 230 -2.91 -11.91 0.19
N SER A 231 -2.95 -11.46 1.45
CA SER A 231 -2.49 -12.23 2.60
C SER A 231 -3.60 -13.07 3.23
N ARG A 232 -4.86 -13.00 2.76
CA ARG A 232 -6.01 -13.63 3.45
C ARG A 232 -5.88 -15.14 3.59
N ASN A 233 -5.36 -15.79 2.56
CA ASN A 233 -5.13 -17.24 2.54
C ASN A 233 -3.68 -17.61 2.91
N SER A 234 -2.87 -16.63 3.32
CA SER A 234 -1.52 -16.87 3.81
C SER A 234 -1.57 -17.28 5.28
N PRO A 235 -0.72 -18.21 5.74
CA PRO A 235 -0.57 -18.49 7.18
C PRO A 235 0.06 -17.33 7.95
N ARG A 236 0.49 -16.26 7.27
CA ARG A 236 1.22 -15.11 7.83
C ARG A 236 0.32 -13.87 7.85
N PHE A 237 0.33 -13.16 8.97
CA PHE A 237 -0.41 -11.91 9.13
C PHE A 237 0.14 -10.79 8.22
N GLY A 238 -0.75 -9.93 7.74
CA GLY A 238 -0.36 -8.76 6.95
C GLY A 238 0.22 -7.63 7.80
N THR A 239 1.37 -7.09 7.39
CA THR A 239 1.94 -5.84 7.91
C THR A 239 2.84 -5.20 6.84
N PRO A 240 2.89 -3.86 6.74
CA PRO A 240 3.80 -3.19 5.82
C PRO A 240 5.25 -3.16 6.32
N GLU A 241 6.17 -3.02 5.38
CA GLU A 241 7.57 -2.69 5.64
C GLU A 241 7.69 -1.34 6.38
N ARG A 242 8.70 -1.23 7.24
CA ARG A 242 9.00 -0.03 8.04
C ARG A 242 10.39 0.51 7.69
N PRO A 243 10.61 1.84 7.79
CA PRO A 243 9.71 2.87 8.31
C PRO A 243 8.64 3.32 7.30
N LEU A 244 7.43 3.57 7.79
CA LEU A 244 6.35 4.18 7.01
C LEU A 244 6.57 5.69 6.84
N SER A 245 6.17 6.25 5.69
CA SER A 245 6.04 7.71 5.56
C SER A 245 4.89 8.24 6.42
N ASP A 246 4.90 9.53 6.78
CA ASP A 246 3.82 10.14 7.58
C ASP A 246 2.43 9.94 6.95
N LEU A 247 2.34 10.07 5.62
CA LEU A 247 1.11 9.82 4.87
C LEU A 247 0.73 8.34 4.87
N GLY A 248 1.73 7.45 4.75
CA GLY A 248 1.56 6.00 4.83
C GLY A 248 1.01 5.59 6.20
N LEU A 249 1.66 6.01 7.28
CA LEU A 249 1.25 5.71 8.66
C LEU A 249 -0.19 6.16 8.91
N ARG A 250 -0.56 7.39 8.55
CA ARG A 250 -1.94 7.88 8.70
C ARG A 250 -2.95 7.02 7.94
N SER A 251 -2.59 6.54 6.76
CA SER A 251 -3.47 5.69 5.94
C SER A 251 -3.63 4.30 6.55
N TYR A 252 -2.54 3.67 7.01
CA TYR A 252 -2.57 2.38 7.70
C TYR A 252 -3.33 2.43 9.02
N VAL A 253 -3.14 3.47 9.83
CA VAL A 253 -3.92 3.65 11.08
C VAL A 253 -5.40 3.78 10.77
N THR A 254 -5.76 4.56 9.75
CA THR A 254 -7.17 4.67 9.32
C THR A 254 -7.72 3.32 8.89
N TYR A 255 -6.94 2.53 8.15
CA TYR A 255 -7.31 1.18 7.73
C TYR A 255 -7.52 0.24 8.93
N TRP A 256 -6.51 0.09 9.80
CA TRP A 256 -6.56 -0.81 10.95
C TRP A 256 -7.73 -0.49 11.88
N ILE A 257 -7.92 0.79 12.21
CA ILE A 257 -9.05 1.23 13.03
C ILE A 257 -10.38 0.88 12.35
N SER A 258 -10.50 1.11 11.04
CA SER A 258 -11.72 0.79 10.30
C SER A 258 -12.02 -0.71 10.30
N VAL A 259 -11.01 -1.56 10.16
CA VAL A 259 -11.16 -3.03 10.24
C VAL A 259 -11.59 -3.44 11.64
N LEU A 260 -10.93 -2.95 12.70
CA LEU A 260 -11.26 -3.27 14.09
C LEU A 260 -12.68 -2.82 14.46
N VAL A 261 -13.08 -1.61 14.08
CA VAL A 261 -14.44 -1.11 14.32
C VAL A 261 -15.48 -1.99 13.64
N ARG A 262 -15.28 -2.38 12.37
CA ARG A 262 -16.21 -3.27 11.65
C ARG A 262 -16.24 -4.66 12.28
N PHE A 263 -15.09 -5.18 12.69
CA PHE A 263 -14.97 -6.45 13.41
C PHE A 263 -15.77 -6.42 14.72
N PHE A 264 -15.52 -5.45 15.60
CA PHE A 264 -16.23 -5.35 16.88
C PHE A 264 -17.72 -5.07 16.72
N ARG A 265 -18.14 -4.28 15.71
CA ARG A 265 -19.57 -4.13 15.38
C ARG A 265 -20.23 -5.48 15.13
N LYS A 266 -19.62 -6.36 14.34
CA LYS A 266 -20.16 -7.69 14.06
C LYS A 266 -20.11 -8.60 15.29
N VAL A 267 -19.02 -8.55 16.06
CA VAL A 267 -18.84 -9.37 17.25
C VAL A 267 -19.82 -9.00 18.37
N LEU A 268 -20.13 -7.71 18.52
CA LEU A 268 -21.03 -7.17 19.55
C LEU A 268 -22.49 -7.01 19.08
N THR A 269 -22.82 -7.51 17.88
CA THR A 269 -24.21 -7.55 17.43
C THR A 269 -24.92 -8.73 18.10
N VAL A 270 -26.02 -8.44 18.78
CA VAL A 270 -26.96 -9.45 19.28
C VAL A 270 -27.83 -9.86 18.10
N THR A 271 -27.59 -11.04 17.53
CA THR A 271 -28.59 -11.68 16.65
C THR A 271 -29.74 -12.16 17.54
N PRO A 272 -31.01 -11.87 17.19
CA PRO A 272 -32.12 -12.60 17.78
C PRO A 272 -31.88 -14.08 17.52
N HIS A 273 -31.99 -14.91 18.55
CA HIS A 273 -32.12 -16.34 18.34
C HIS A 273 -33.29 -16.52 17.36
N GLU A 274 -33.07 -17.20 16.23
CA GLU A 274 -34.18 -17.66 15.41
C GLU A 274 -35.13 -18.40 16.36
N ALA A 275 -36.30 -17.80 16.58
CA ALA A 275 -37.36 -18.46 17.27
C ALA A 275 -37.66 -19.70 16.42
N THR A 276 -37.45 -20.88 17.00
CA THR A 276 -38.05 -22.11 16.50
C THR A 276 -39.56 -21.85 16.36
N GLU A 277 -40.00 -21.55 15.14
CA GLU A 277 -41.41 -21.42 14.82
C GLU A 277 -42.02 -22.83 14.84
N ALA A 278 -42.58 -23.18 15.98
CA ALA A 278 -43.65 -24.14 16.06
C ALA A 278 -44.99 -23.38 15.98
N GLY A 279 -45.75 -23.62 14.90
CA GLY A 279 -47.20 -23.48 14.88
C GLY A 279 -47.79 -22.27 14.15
N ASN A 280 -48.36 -22.55 12.97
CA ASN A 280 -49.62 -22.04 12.39
C ASN A 280 -50.19 -20.71 12.89
N ASP A 281 -50.40 -19.72 12.00
CA ASP A 281 -51.68 -19.54 11.28
C ASP A 281 -51.77 -18.23 10.47
N VAL A 282 -52.35 -18.38 9.27
CA VAL A 282 -53.18 -17.46 8.46
C VAL A 282 -52.61 -16.11 7.96
N ALA A 283 -52.59 -16.01 6.62
CA ALA A 283 -52.27 -14.82 5.83
C ALA A 283 -53.36 -13.74 5.85
N ASP A 284 -52.94 -12.46 5.85
CA ASP A 284 -53.76 -11.31 5.43
C ASP A 284 -52.88 -10.26 4.69
N PRO A 285 -53.18 -9.88 3.43
CA PRO A 285 -52.35 -8.97 2.67
C PRO A 285 -52.90 -7.54 2.66
N GLY A 286 -52.14 -6.58 3.21
CA GLY A 286 -52.15 -5.22 2.67
C GLY A 286 -51.94 -4.08 3.67
N ARG A 287 -50.78 -3.41 3.58
CA ARG A 287 -50.68 -1.97 3.25
C ARG A 287 -49.23 -1.50 3.19
N LEU A 288 -48.78 -1.17 1.98
CA LEU A 288 -47.56 -0.40 1.71
C LEU A 288 -47.83 1.09 1.89
N LEU A 289 -47.05 1.76 2.75
CA LEU A 289 -46.92 3.22 2.76
C LEU A 289 -45.43 3.60 2.65
N VAL A 290 -45.00 3.86 1.42
CA VAL A 290 -43.67 4.38 1.08
C VAL A 290 -43.67 5.90 1.30
N ARG A 291 -42.94 6.38 2.32
CA ARG A 291 -42.58 7.82 2.45
C ARG A 291 -41.36 8.14 1.60
N LYS A 292 -41.55 8.82 0.47
CA LYS A 292 -40.47 9.40 -0.34
C LYS A 292 -39.70 10.46 0.46
N LYS A 293 -38.38 10.29 0.61
CA LYS A 293 -37.45 11.32 1.12
C LYS A 293 -36.67 11.93 -0.06
N LYS A 294 -36.59 13.26 -0.11
CA LYS A 294 -35.98 14.06 -1.19
C LYS A 294 -34.47 13.82 -1.34
N ARG A 295 -34.01 13.77 -2.58
CA ARG A 295 -32.61 13.59 -3.03
C ARG A 295 -31.76 14.86 -2.77
N ALA A 296 -30.52 14.67 -2.33
CA ALA A 296 -29.44 15.64 -2.48
C ALA A 296 -28.42 15.08 -3.48
N LYS A 297 -27.95 15.95 -4.39
CA LYS A 297 -27.05 15.68 -5.52
C LYS A 297 -25.66 15.24 -5.01
N GLY A 298 -25.20 14.05 -5.41
CA GLY A 298 -23.89 13.51 -5.06
C GLY A 298 -23.27 12.71 -6.20
N PHE A 299 -22.02 13.05 -6.49
CA PHE A 299 -20.90 12.25 -7.05
C PHE A 299 -21.14 11.35 -8.28
N ASP A 300 -20.49 11.69 -9.40
CA ASP A 300 -20.42 10.86 -10.61
C ASP A 300 -19.67 9.56 -10.34
N GLY A 301 -20.39 8.44 -10.36
CA GLY A 301 -19.85 7.09 -10.24
C GLY A 301 -20.79 6.03 -9.66
N GLU A 302 -21.95 6.40 -9.11
CA GLU A 302 -22.93 5.40 -8.65
C GLU A 302 -23.92 5.02 -9.76
N VAL A 303 -23.89 3.74 -10.15
CA VAL A 303 -24.99 3.10 -10.91
C VAL A 303 -26.17 2.90 -9.95
N PRO A 304 -27.44 3.09 -10.36
CA PRO A 304 -28.58 2.90 -9.48
C PRO A 304 -28.62 1.51 -8.86
N GLU A 305 -28.92 1.42 -7.56
CA GLU A 305 -29.28 0.18 -6.87
C GLU A 305 -30.42 -0.52 -7.61
N VAL A 306 -30.08 -1.48 -8.46
CA VAL A 306 -31.00 -2.51 -8.90
C VAL A 306 -30.79 -3.68 -7.95
N LEU A 307 -31.77 -3.85 -7.06
CA LEU A 307 -32.15 -5.07 -6.34
C LEU A 307 -31.21 -6.26 -6.59
N SER A 308 -30.16 -6.36 -5.79
CA SER A 308 -29.44 -7.61 -5.60
C SER A 308 -29.44 -7.92 -4.10
N ASP A 309 -30.41 -8.74 -3.70
CA ASP A 309 -30.34 -9.52 -2.46
C ASP A 309 -29.21 -10.54 -2.57
N VAL A 310 -27.98 -10.05 -2.61
CA VAL A 310 -26.77 -10.85 -2.50
C VAL A 310 -26.20 -10.55 -1.12
N PRO A 311 -25.91 -11.58 -0.29
CA PRO A 311 -25.33 -11.36 1.03
C PRO A 311 -24.11 -10.45 0.88
N GLN A 312 -24.00 -9.44 1.75
CA GLN A 312 -22.82 -8.56 1.85
C GLN A 312 -21.60 -9.38 2.30
N GLY A 313 -21.15 -10.28 1.43
CA GLY A 313 -19.95 -11.07 1.60
C GLY A 313 -18.79 -10.17 1.23
N SER A 314 -17.90 -9.94 2.18
CA SER A 314 -16.44 -10.07 1.98
C SER A 314 -15.52 -9.23 2.89
N TYR A 315 -15.61 -9.46 4.20
CA TYR A 315 -14.42 -9.64 5.07
C TYR A 315 -14.80 -10.60 6.20
N ILE A 316 -15.92 -11.31 6.01
CA ILE A 316 -16.87 -11.71 7.05
C ILE A 316 -16.87 -13.22 7.25
N ALA A 317 -16.13 -13.98 6.43
CA ALA A 317 -15.97 -15.42 6.62
C ALA A 317 -15.19 -15.77 7.91
N LEU A 318 -14.40 -14.86 8.47
CA LEU A 318 -13.71 -15.07 9.76
C LEU A 318 -14.55 -14.71 11.00
N VAL A 319 -15.76 -14.18 10.83
CA VAL A 319 -16.71 -14.04 11.94
C VAL A 319 -17.80 -15.11 11.88
N GLU A 320 -17.81 -15.92 10.81
CA GLU A 320 -18.51 -17.21 10.76
C GLU A 320 -17.65 -18.35 11.31
N GLU A 321 -16.39 -18.07 11.64
CA GLU A 321 -15.54 -18.97 12.41
C GLU A 321 -16.20 -19.21 13.79
N PRO A 322 -16.56 -20.47 14.14
CA PRO A 322 -17.27 -20.80 15.38
C PRO A 322 -16.51 -20.40 16.65
N THR A 323 -15.23 -20.04 16.52
CA THR A 323 -14.36 -19.54 17.59
C THR A 323 -14.91 -18.30 18.30
N PHE A 324 -15.32 -17.24 17.60
CA PHE A 324 -15.85 -16.04 18.29
C PHE A 324 -17.27 -16.22 18.81
N GLY A 325 -18.03 -17.19 18.30
CA GLY A 325 -19.29 -17.61 18.91
C GLY A 325 -19.05 -18.21 20.30
N SER A 326 -18.07 -19.11 20.43
CA SER A 326 -17.72 -19.75 21.71
C SER A 326 -17.13 -18.80 22.76
N LEU A 327 -16.55 -17.67 22.35
CA LEU A 327 -15.95 -16.67 23.24
C LEU A 327 -16.96 -15.61 23.74
N ARG A 328 -18.22 -15.66 23.27
CA ARG A 328 -19.30 -14.76 23.68
C ARG A 328 -19.99 -15.29 24.93
N THR A 329 -20.22 -14.39 25.89
CA THR A 329 -21.09 -14.63 27.04
C THR A 329 -22.20 -13.60 27.02
N THR A 330 -23.45 -14.06 26.97
CA THR A 330 -24.65 -13.20 27.06
C THR A 330 -25.18 -13.21 28.49
N HIS A 331 -25.33 -12.04 29.08
CA HIS A 331 -25.91 -11.87 30.41
C HIS A 331 -27.17 -11.01 30.29
N THR A 332 -28.34 -11.61 30.47
CA THR A 332 -29.63 -10.91 30.43
C THR A 332 -30.04 -10.53 31.85
N THR A 333 -30.11 -9.23 32.13
CA THR A 333 -30.66 -8.69 33.38
C THR A 333 -32.08 -8.24 33.14
N ILE A 334 -33.01 -8.67 33.98
CA ILE A 334 -34.39 -8.17 33.98
C ILE A 334 -34.44 -7.01 34.97
N SER A 335 -34.82 -5.84 34.48
CA SER A 335 -35.01 -4.65 35.29
C SER A 335 -36.21 -4.86 36.21
N PRO A 336 -36.02 -4.78 37.54
CA PRO A 336 -37.09 -5.01 38.50
C PRO A 336 -38.13 -3.87 38.53
N ILE A 337 -37.91 -2.76 37.82
CA ILE A 337 -38.75 -1.56 37.85
C ILE A 337 -39.78 -1.56 36.71
N ASP A 338 -39.40 -2.01 35.53
CA ASP A 338 -40.23 -1.96 34.31
C ASP A 338 -40.40 -3.33 33.64
N GLY A 339 -39.81 -4.39 34.20
CA GLY A 339 -39.82 -5.73 33.63
C GLY A 339 -39.06 -5.86 32.30
N SER A 340 -38.33 -4.82 31.89
CA SER A 340 -37.55 -4.84 30.66
C SER A 340 -36.34 -5.76 30.81
N ALA A 341 -36.01 -6.52 29.77
CA ALA A 341 -34.83 -7.37 29.74
C ALA A 341 -33.71 -6.67 28.97
N THR A 342 -32.56 -6.45 29.61
CA THR A 342 -31.34 -5.94 28.97
C THR A 342 -30.33 -7.07 28.84
N THR A 343 -29.99 -7.45 27.61
CA THR A 343 -28.94 -8.43 27.33
C THR A 343 -27.62 -7.73 27.10
N HIS A 344 -26.66 -7.94 27.98
CA HIS A 344 -25.26 -7.53 27.83
C HIS A 344 -24.46 -8.66 27.19
N LEU A 345 -23.63 -8.33 26.19
CA LEU A 345 -22.76 -9.29 25.52
C LEU A 345 -21.31 -8.96 25.85
N SER A 346 -20.58 -9.95 26.36
CA SER A 346 -19.15 -9.85 26.67
C SER A 346 -18.38 -10.85 25.82
N VAL A 347 -17.24 -10.42 25.27
CA VAL A 347 -16.36 -11.29 24.47
C VAL A 347 -14.96 -11.23 25.06
N ARG A 348 -14.47 -12.37 25.54
CA ARG A 348 -13.09 -12.50 26.01
C ARG A 348 -12.22 -12.99 24.85
N CYS A 349 -11.29 -12.17 24.40
CA CYS A 349 -10.37 -12.52 23.32
C CYS A 349 -8.98 -11.92 23.55
N THR A 350 -7.96 -12.56 23.00
CA THR A 350 -6.57 -12.10 23.02
C THR A 350 -6.26 -11.26 21.78
N LEU A 351 -5.14 -10.53 21.79
CA LEU A 351 -4.63 -9.84 20.59
C LEU A 351 -4.41 -10.80 19.42
N LEU A 352 -4.00 -12.05 19.71
CA LEU A 352 -3.79 -13.07 18.70
C LEU A 352 -5.11 -13.52 18.06
N ASP A 353 -6.19 -13.60 18.83
CA ASP A 353 -7.52 -13.97 18.31
C ASP A 353 -8.03 -12.89 17.35
N ILE A 354 -7.83 -11.62 17.72
CA ILE A 354 -8.17 -10.47 16.85
C ILE A 354 -7.30 -10.48 15.59
N ALA A 355 -6.00 -10.73 15.73
CA ALA A 355 -5.07 -10.85 14.61
C ALA A 355 -5.49 -11.95 13.63
N LYS A 356 -5.88 -13.12 14.13
CA LYS A 356 -6.43 -14.22 13.33
C LYS A 356 -7.72 -13.83 12.61
N ALA A 357 -8.64 -13.14 13.28
CA ALA A 357 -9.90 -12.74 12.67
C ALA A 357 -9.78 -11.60 11.65
N THR A 358 -8.78 -10.74 11.78
CA THR A 358 -8.62 -9.53 10.95
C THR A 358 -7.50 -9.63 9.92
N ASN A 359 -6.66 -10.65 10.04
CA ASN A 359 -5.41 -10.83 9.29
C ASN A 359 -4.39 -9.69 9.45
N ILE A 360 -4.41 -9.01 10.60
CA ILE A 360 -3.50 -7.92 10.96
C ILE A 360 -2.48 -8.45 11.97
N ARG A 361 -1.20 -8.11 11.83
CA ARG A 361 -0.16 -8.52 12.79
C ARG A 361 -0.53 -8.06 14.22
N PRO A 362 -0.32 -8.88 15.27
CA PRO A 362 -0.69 -8.51 16.65
C PRO A 362 -0.19 -7.15 17.11
N ASP A 363 1.02 -6.75 16.72
CA ASP A 363 1.59 -5.44 17.07
C ASP A 363 0.79 -4.27 16.47
N ASP A 364 0.32 -4.42 15.24
CA ASP A 364 -0.50 -3.42 14.55
C ASP A 364 -1.92 -3.37 15.13
N VAL A 365 -2.45 -4.52 15.55
CA VAL A 365 -3.71 -4.60 16.31
C VAL A 365 -3.57 -3.84 17.63
N ALA A 366 -2.53 -4.14 18.42
CA ALA A 366 -2.28 -3.48 19.69
C ALA A 366 -2.11 -1.96 19.53
N PHE A 367 -1.35 -1.54 18.51
CA PHE A 367 -1.17 -0.13 18.17
C PHE A 367 -2.51 0.55 17.83
N ALA A 368 -3.32 -0.04 16.94
CA ALA A 368 -4.60 0.52 16.54
C ALA A 368 -5.62 0.56 17.69
N LEU A 369 -5.62 -0.44 18.58
CA LEU A 369 -6.45 -0.47 19.78
C LEU A 369 -6.06 0.65 20.77
N ARG A 370 -4.76 0.88 20.95
CA ARG A 370 -4.23 1.99 21.76
C ARG A 370 -4.68 3.34 21.19
N GLU A 371 -4.54 3.54 19.88
CA GLU A 371 -4.96 4.77 19.18
C GLU A 371 -6.48 5.02 19.26
N CYS A 372 -7.26 3.96 19.49
CA CYS A 372 -8.70 4.05 19.71
C CYS A 372 -9.09 4.29 21.17
N GLY A 373 -8.16 4.16 22.11
CA GLY A 373 -8.46 4.15 23.54
C GLY A 373 -9.22 2.90 24.00
N PHE A 374 -9.10 1.78 23.25
CA PHE A 374 -9.72 0.50 23.63
C PHE A 374 -8.95 -0.23 24.73
N LEU A 375 -7.65 0.05 24.89
CA LEU A 375 -6.81 -0.54 25.93
C LEU A 375 -6.95 0.29 27.22
N GLN A 376 -7.53 -0.33 28.26
CA GLN A 376 -7.52 0.20 29.63
C GLN A 376 -6.58 -0.66 30.49
N HIS A 377 -5.82 -0.04 31.38
CA HIS A 377 -5.01 -0.78 32.34
C HIS A 377 -5.90 -1.13 33.52
N VAL A 378 -6.21 -2.42 33.71
CA VAL A 378 -6.92 -2.88 34.90
C VAL A 378 -5.87 -3.40 35.88
N LYS A 379 -5.75 -2.75 37.04
CA LYS A 379 -4.96 -3.29 38.14
C LYS A 379 -5.72 -4.47 38.74
N THR A 380 -5.21 -5.67 38.53
CA THR A 380 -5.69 -6.86 39.24
C THR A 380 -5.30 -6.76 40.72
N GLY A 381 -6.15 -7.25 41.61
CA GLY A 381 -5.99 -7.12 43.07
C GLY A 381 -4.67 -7.64 43.66
N ASP A 382 -3.93 -8.44 42.88
CA ASP A 382 -2.64 -9.03 43.27
C ASP A 382 -1.41 -8.20 42.86
N GLY A 383 -1.59 -6.94 42.44
CA GLY A 383 -0.48 -6.05 42.07
C GLY A 383 0.19 -6.35 40.73
N VAL A 384 -0.30 -7.36 40.00
CA VAL A 384 0.08 -7.63 38.61
C VAL A 384 -0.79 -6.75 37.71
N GLU A 385 -0.18 -5.78 37.03
CA GLU A 385 -0.83 -5.01 35.97
C GLU A 385 -1.06 -5.94 34.77
N GLN A 386 -2.32 -6.35 34.57
CA GLN A 386 -2.69 -7.13 33.39
C GLN A 386 -3.49 -6.21 32.46
N GLU A 387 -2.95 -5.97 31.27
CA GLU A 387 -3.65 -5.22 30.22
C GLU A 387 -4.87 -6.06 29.77
N THR A 388 -6.04 -5.75 30.32
CA THR A 388 -7.31 -6.36 29.92
C THR A 388 -8.12 -5.35 29.13
N MET A 389 -8.62 -5.79 27.98
CA MET A 389 -9.32 -4.92 27.04
C MET A 389 -10.82 -5.08 27.22
N VAL A 390 -11.52 -4.01 27.60
CA VAL A 390 -12.98 -3.99 27.71
C VAL A 390 -13.54 -3.11 26.60
N ILE A 391 -14.18 -3.72 25.61
CA ILE A 391 -14.78 -3.03 24.47
C ILE A 391 -16.29 -3.15 24.55
N SER A 392 -16.97 -2.01 24.72
CA SER A 392 -18.44 -1.93 24.66
C SER A 392 -18.91 -1.49 23.29
N ARG A 393 -20.18 -1.79 22.98
CA ARG A 393 -20.82 -1.36 21.73
C ARG A 393 -20.83 0.17 21.60
N GLU A 394 -21.10 0.87 22.69
CA GLU A 394 -21.12 2.34 22.75
C GLU A 394 -19.75 2.92 22.42
N MET A 395 -18.68 2.29 22.93
CA MET A 395 -17.31 2.70 22.63
C MET A 395 -16.99 2.54 21.14
N VAL A 396 -17.36 1.41 20.54
CA VAL A 396 -17.16 1.15 19.10
C VAL A 396 -17.91 2.15 18.25
N GLU A 397 -19.17 2.44 18.55
CA GLU A 397 -19.98 3.41 17.80
C GLU A 397 -19.47 4.85 17.96
N ARG A 398 -19.03 5.22 19.17
CA ARG A 398 -18.38 6.50 19.43
C ARG A 398 -17.14 6.67 18.56
N ILE A 399 -16.24 5.69 18.56
CA ILE A 399 -15.00 5.74 17.77
C ILE A 399 -15.30 5.72 16.27
N ALA A 400 -16.29 4.94 15.83
CA ALA A 400 -16.70 4.92 14.43
C ALA A 400 -17.15 6.30 13.93
N LYS A 401 -17.86 7.05 14.78
CA LYS A 401 -18.30 8.42 14.50
C LYS A 401 -17.13 9.41 14.55
N GLU A 402 -16.31 9.37 15.60
CA GLU A 402 -15.14 10.24 15.78
C GLU A 402 -14.11 10.10 14.65
N ARG A 403 -13.87 8.86 14.21
CA ARG A 403 -12.91 8.54 13.15
C ARG A 403 -13.53 8.54 11.75
N ASN A 404 -14.83 8.82 11.62
CA ASN A 404 -15.57 8.82 10.37
C ASN A 404 -15.33 7.55 9.53
N VAL A 405 -15.51 6.38 10.16
CA VAL A 405 -15.22 5.08 9.54
C VAL A 405 -16.14 4.87 8.34
N LYS A 406 -15.55 4.84 7.15
CA LYS A 406 -16.25 4.66 5.88
C LYS A 406 -16.52 3.19 5.57
N ARG A 407 -17.29 2.91 4.51
CA ARG A 407 -17.35 1.58 3.91
C ARG A 407 -15.99 1.22 3.28
N MET A 408 -15.75 -0.08 3.10
CA MET A 408 -14.54 -0.60 2.45
C MET A 408 -14.49 -0.10 0.99
N CYS A 409 -13.31 0.26 0.51
CA CYS A 409 -13.13 0.69 -0.88
C CYS A 409 -13.09 -0.52 -1.82
N LEU A 410 -12.41 -1.58 -1.40
CA LEU A 410 -12.34 -2.89 -2.03
C LEU A 410 -13.72 -3.57 -2.00
N ASP A 411 -14.05 -4.22 -3.10
CA ASP A 411 -15.19 -5.13 -3.20
C ASP A 411 -14.69 -6.49 -3.68
N VAL A 412 -14.72 -7.49 -2.81
CA VAL A 412 -14.09 -8.78 -3.07
C VAL A 412 -14.83 -9.57 -4.16
N ALA A 413 -16.09 -9.24 -4.47
CA ALA A 413 -16.80 -9.84 -5.61
C ALA A 413 -16.11 -9.51 -6.96
N HIS A 414 -15.24 -8.50 -6.97
CA HIS A 414 -14.52 -8.02 -8.15
C HIS A 414 -13.05 -8.44 -8.19
N ILE A 415 -12.62 -9.34 -7.29
CA ILE A 415 -11.28 -9.92 -7.27
C ILE A 415 -11.18 -11.06 -8.27
N LEU A 416 -10.05 -11.13 -8.97
CA LEU A 416 -9.80 -12.05 -10.09
C LEU A 416 -8.59 -12.97 -9.81
N LEU A 417 -8.34 -13.28 -8.53
CA LEU A 417 -7.18 -14.07 -8.07
C LEU A 417 -7.42 -15.58 -8.14
#